data_AF-A0A348XD00-F1
#
_entry.id   AF-A0A348XD00-F1
#
_cell.length_a   1.000
_cell.length_b   1.000
_cell.length_c   1.000
_cell.angle_alpha   90.00
_cell.angle_beta   90.00
_cell.angle_gamma   90.00
#
_symmetry.space_group_name_H-M   'P 1'
#
loop_
_entity.id
_entity.type
_entity.pdbx_description
1 polymer ?
#
loop_
_entity_poly.entity_id
_entity_poly.type
_entity_poly.pdbx_seq_one_letter_code
_entity_poly.pdbx_strand_id
1 'polypeptide(L)'
;MKSAYELAMERFGGEETPSPISDAQKEQIAEIASRYKAKEAEARLYADEQRKKATTVKELDQIQADLAVELASATQRCEKEKQKIRDR
;
A
#
# COMPACT_ATOMS: atom_id res chain seq x y z
N MET A 1 0.63 2.86 -39.85
CA MET A 1 1.46 3.67 -38.95
C MET A 1 1.52 2.96 -37.61
N LYS A 2 2.70 2.74 -37.04
CA LYS A 2 2.82 2.11 -35.72
C LYS A 2 2.34 3.08 -34.63
N SER A 3 1.72 2.56 -33.59
CA SER A 3 1.27 3.31 -32.41
C SER A 3 2.46 3.86 -31.62
N ALA A 4 2.28 5.00 -30.94
CA ALA A 4 3.30 5.56 -30.04
C ALA A 4 3.73 4.55 -28.95
N TYR A 5 2.82 3.66 -28.55
CA TYR A 5 3.10 2.56 -27.63
C TYR A 5 4.04 1.50 -28.23
N GLU A 6 3.80 1.12 -29.49
CA GLU A 6 4.64 0.16 -30.22
C GLU A 6 6.04 0.75 -30.47
N LEU A 7 6.12 2.05 -30.76
CA LEU A 7 7.39 2.75 -30.94
C LEU A 7 8.19 2.90 -29.63
N ALA A 8 7.51 3.02 -28.49
CA ALA A 8 8.14 3.07 -27.17
C ALA A 8 8.67 1.69 -26.73
N MET A 9 7.92 0.62 -27.02
CA MET A 9 8.36 -0.76 -26.81
C MET A 9 9.56 -1.12 -27.70
N GLU A 10 9.56 -0.73 -28.98
CA GLU A 10 10.73 -0.97 -29.85
C GLU A 10 12.00 -0.20 -29.40
N ARG A 11 11.86 0.92 -28.70
CA ARG A 11 12.98 1.76 -28.25
C ARG A 11 13.51 1.43 -26.86
N PHE A 12 12.65 0.96 -25.96
CA PHE A 12 13.00 0.72 -24.56
C PHE A 12 12.74 -0.72 -24.09
N GLY A 13 11.99 -1.52 -24.85
CA GLY A 13 11.56 -2.87 -24.53
C GLY A 13 12.25 -3.94 -25.36
N GLY A 14 13.54 -4.17 -25.10
CA GLY A 14 14.19 -5.43 -25.51
C GLY A 14 13.60 -6.62 -24.74
N GLU A 15 13.98 -7.85 -25.12
CA GLU A 15 13.50 -9.12 -24.54
C GLU A 15 13.63 -9.24 -23.00
N GLU A 16 14.36 -8.32 -22.36
CA GLU A 16 14.59 -8.27 -20.91
C GLU A 16 13.72 -7.28 -20.14
N THR A 17 12.84 -6.48 -20.79
CA THR A 17 11.93 -5.63 -20.02
C THR A 17 10.75 -6.43 -19.48
N PRO A 18 10.52 -6.43 -18.15
CA PRO A 18 9.32 -7.04 -17.60
C PRO A 18 8.10 -6.38 -18.25
N SER A 19 7.19 -7.21 -18.79
CA SER A 19 5.96 -6.74 -19.40
C SER A 19 5.26 -5.75 -18.47
N PRO A 20 4.78 -4.61 -19.00
CA PRO A 20 4.05 -3.66 -18.18
C PRO A 20 2.82 -4.35 -17.57
N ILE A 21 2.55 -4.09 -16.30
CA ILE A 21 1.37 -4.63 -15.61
C ILE A 21 0.09 -4.28 -16.37
N SER A 22 -0.80 -5.26 -16.49
CA SER A 22 -2.10 -5.10 -17.16
C SER A 22 -3.01 -4.10 -16.42
N ASP A 23 -4.00 -3.56 -17.11
CA ASP A 23 -4.96 -2.64 -16.49
C ASP A 23 -5.77 -3.33 -15.37
N ALA A 24 -6.06 -4.62 -15.51
CA ALA A 24 -6.67 -5.42 -14.45
C ALA A 24 -5.76 -5.54 -13.21
N GLN A 25 -4.45 -5.70 -13.40
CA GLN A 25 -3.49 -5.69 -12.28
C GLN A 25 -3.40 -4.32 -11.61
N LYS A 26 -3.43 -3.23 -12.38
CA LYS A 26 -3.46 -1.86 -11.83
C LYS A 26 -4.71 -1.63 -10.97
N GLU A 27 -5.87 -2.06 -11.45
CA GLU A 27 -7.13 -1.93 -10.72
C GLU A 27 -7.11 -2.73 -9.40
N GLN A 28 -6.62 -3.97 -9.43
CA GLN A 28 -6.45 -4.79 -8.22
C GLN A 28 -5.47 -4.15 -7.22
N ILE A 29 -4.34 -3.60 -7.70
CA ILE A 29 -3.37 -2.88 -6.87
C ILE A 29 -4.01 -1.64 -6.22
N ALA A 30 -4.84 -0.90 -6.97
CA ALA A 30 -5.55 0.27 -6.46
C ALA A 30 -6.59 -0.11 -5.41
N GLU A 31 -7.32 -1.21 -5.61
CA GLU A 31 -8.27 -1.74 -4.62
C GLU A 31 -7.56 -2.15 -3.33
N ILE A 32 -6.44 -2.88 -3.43
CA ILE A 32 -5.60 -3.24 -2.29
C ILE A 32 -5.15 -1.98 -1.53
N ALA A 33 -4.63 -0.98 -2.26
CA ALA A 33 -4.20 0.28 -1.64
C ALA A 33 -5.34 0.99 -0.90
N SER A 34 -6.53 1.05 -1.51
CA SER A 34 -7.72 1.67 -0.91
C SER A 34 -8.13 0.96 0.39
N ARG A 35 -8.16 -0.38 0.36
CA ARG A 35 -8.50 -1.20 1.53
C ARG A 35 -7.54 -1.00 2.70
N TYR A 36 -6.23 -0.97 2.43
CA TYR A 36 -5.23 -0.74 3.48
C TYR A 36 -5.24 0.70 3.99
N LYS A 37 -5.50 1.69 3.12
CA LYS A 37 -5.70 3.09 3.55
C LYS A 37 -6.90 3.23 4.50
N ALA A 38 -8.00 2.52 4.25
CA ALA A 38 -9.14 2.50 5.16
C ALA A 38 -8.77 1.91 6.53
N LYS A 39 -8.03 0.79 6.55
CA LYS A 39 -7.53 0.18 7.80
C LYS A 39 -6.60 1.10 8.58
N GLU A 40 -5.69 1.78 7.90
CA GLU A 40 -4.80 2.77 8.56
C GLU A 40 -5.59 3.94 9.15
N ALA A 41 -6.66 4.39 8.48
CA ALA A 41 -7.54 5.42 9.00
C ALA A 41 -8.32 4.94 10.24
N GLU A 42 -8.83 3.70 10.22
CA GLU A 42 -9.50 3.07 11.36
C GLU A 42 -8.57 2.95 12.57
N ALA A 43 -7.34 2.44 12.37
CA ALA A 43 -6.34 2.32 13.42
C ALA A 43 -5.99 3.68 14.06
N ARG A 44 -5.87 4.74 13.23
CA ARG A 44 -5.65 6.10 13.72
C ARG A 44 -6.83 6.62 14.53
N LEU A 45 -8.05 6.45 14.05
CA LEU A 45 -9.26 6.87 14.78
C LEU A 45 -9.37 6.13 16.12
N TYR A 46 -9.11 4.83 16.14
CA TYR A 46 -9.09 4.05 17.37
C TYR A 46 -8.03 4.56 18.34
N ALA A 47 -6.79 4.77 17.88
CA ALA A 47 -5.73 5.32 18.72
C ALA A 47 -6.08 6.71 19.26
N ASP A 48 -6.71 7.56 18.45
CA ASP A 48 -7.18 8.88 18.87
C ASP A 48 -8.22 8.80 19.99
N GLU A 49 -9.17 7.86 19.90
CA GLU A 49 -10.14 7.60 20.95
C GLU A 49 -9.50 7.09 22.24
N GLN A 50 -8.48 6.23 22.12
CA GLN A 50 -7.75 5.71 23.27
C GLN A 50 -6.91 6.81 23.94
N ARG A 51 -6.29 7.70 23.15
CA ARG A 51 -5.54 8.84 23.69
C ARG A 51 -6.42 9.81 24.50
N LYS A 52 -7.69 9.98 24.12
CA LYS A 52 -8.66 10.78 24.90
C LYS A 52 -8.97 10.18 26.28
N LYS A 53 -8.83 8.87 26.44
CA LYS A 53 -9.09 8.14 27.68
C LYS A 53 -7.84 7.96 28.54
N ALA A 54 -6.65 8.12 27.96
CA ALA A 54 -5.38 7.97 28.66
C ALA A 54 -5.23 9.04 29.75
N THR A 55 -4.73 8.62 30.92
CA THR A 55 -4.56 9.48 32.10
C THR A 55 -3.10 9.73 32.43
N THR A 56 -2.20 8.92 31.86
CA THR A 56 -0.76 8.99 32.11
C THR A 56 0.04 9.12 30.82
N VAL A 57 1.24 9.70 30.92
CA VAL A 57 2.19 9.78 29.80
C VAL A 57 2.57 8.38 29.31
N LYS A 58 2.75 7.42 30.22
CA LYS A 58 3.08 6.03 29.87
C LYS A 58 2.01 5.36 29.00
N GLU A 59 0.73 5.61 29.28
CA GLU A 59 -0.38 5.11 28.45
C GLU A 59 -0.37 5.74 27.06
N LEU A 60 -0.09 7.05 26.96
CA LEU A 60 0.03 7.74 25.68
C LEU A 60 1.19 7.18 24.83
N ASP A 61 2.35 6.96 25.46
CA ASP A 61 3.52 6.38 24.81
C ASP A 61 3.23 4.97 24.30
N GLN A 62 2.52 4.15 25.10
CA GLN A 62 2.11 2.81 24.69
C GLN A 62 1.15 2.86 23.49
N ILE A 63 0.12 3.71 23.53
CA ILE A 63 -0.83 3.87 22.42
C ILE A 63 -0.10 4.31 21.14
N GLN A 64 0.88 5.20 21.26
CA GLN A 64 1.68 5.64 20.12
C GLN A 64 2.58 4.52 19.57
N ALA A 65 3.20 3.74 20.45
CA ALA A 65 4.01 2.59 20.05
C ALA A 65 3.17 1.52 19.34
N ASP A 66 1.99 1.20 19.89
CA ASP A 66 1.07 0.22 19.31
C ASP A 66 0.58 0.66 17.93
N LEU A 67 0.18 1.94 17.79
CA LEU A 67 -0.22 2.50 16.50
C LEU A 67 0.93 2.43 15.47
N ALA A 68 2.16 2.72 15.88
CA ALA A 68 3.31 2.67 14.97
C ALA A 68 3.56 1.23 14.46
N VAL A 69 3.46 0.24 15.33
CA VAL A 69 3.58 -1.19 14.97
C VAL A 69 2.46 -1.61 14.02
N GLU A 70 1.23 -1.20 14.30
CA GLU A 70 0.07 -1.54 13.48
C GLU A 70 0.18 -0.94 12.06
N LEU A 71 0.54 0.34 11.96
CA LEU A 71 0.75 1.00 10.68
C LEU A 71 1.88 0.35 9.88
N ALA A 72 3.01 0.04 10.52
CA ALA A 72 4.13 -0.63 9.86
C ALA A 72 3.73 -2.02 9.32
N SER A 73 2.97 -2.78 10.12
CA SER A 73 2.43 -4.09 9.72
C SER A 73 1.44 -3.97 8.55
N ALA A 74 0.54 -2.98 8.60
CA ALA A 74 -0.42 -2.70 7.54
C ALA A 74 0.28 -2.34 6.21
N THR A 75 1.26 -1.44 6.25
CA THR A 75 2.08 -1.07 5.08
C THR A 75 2.83 -2.27 4.52
N GLN A 76 3.48 -3.07 5.38
CA GLN A 76 4.21 -4.26 4.93
C GLN A 76 3.30 -5.28 4.25
N ARG A 77 2.10 -5.52 4.79
CA ARG A 77 1.12 -6.45 4.20
C ARG A 77 0.57 -5.91 2.87
N CYS A 78 0.27 -4.61 2.82
CA CYS A 78 -0.16 -3.92 1.61
C CYS A 78 0.85 -4.11 0.47
N GLU A 79 2.14 -3.84 0.72
CA GLU A 79 3.17 -4.01 -0.31
C GLU A 79 3.39 -5.47 -0.70
N LYS A 80 3.35 -6.41 0.25
CA LYS A 80 3.39 -7.85 -0.07
C LYS A 80 2.23 -8.28 -0.96
N GLU A 81 1.02 -7.80 -0.72
CA GLU A 81 -0.15 -8.12 -1.55
C GLU A 81 -0.05 -7.50 -2.94
N LYS A 82 0.34 -6.23 -3.04
CA LYS A 82 0.58 -5.58 -4.35
C LYS A 82 1.66 -6.31 -5.13
N GLN A 83 2.74 -6.74 -4.48
CA GLN A 83 3.81 -7.46 -5.14
C GLN A 83 3.34 -8.79 -5.74
N LYS A 84 2.51 -9.56 -5.02
CA LYS A 84 1.89 -10.77 -5.57
C LYS A 84 1.05 -10.52 -6.82
N ILE A 85 0.42 -9.35 -6.92
CA ILE A 85 -0.32 -8.96 -8.13
C ILE A 85 0.63 -8.59 -9.27
N ARG A 86 1.76 -7.95 -8.96
CA ARG A 86 2.80 -7.60 -9.95
C ARG A 86 3.54 -8.83 -10.48
N ASP A 87 3.75 -9.84 -9.64
CA ASP A 87 4.49 -11.07 -9.97
C ASP A 87 3.61 -12.14 -10.67
N ARG A 88 2.31 -11.85 -10.85
CA ARG A 88 1.37 -12.69 -11.62
C ARG A 88 1.47 -12.41 -13.11
#